data_AF-A0ABC8LNV2-F1
#
_entry.id   AF-A0ABC8LNV2-F1
#
_cell.length_a   1.000
_cell.length_b   1.000
_cell.length_c   1.000
_cell.angle_alpha   90.00
_cell.angle_beta   90.00
_cell.angle_gamma   90.00
#
_symmetry.space_group_name_H-M   'P 1'
#
loop_
_entity.id
_entity.type
_entity.pdbx_description
1 polymer ?
#
loop_
_entity_poly.entity_id
_entity_poly.type
_entity_poly.pdbx_seq_one_letter_code
_entity_poly.pdbx_strand_id
1 'polypeptide(L)'
;MEPFVWYSHYMVAWFECTATIDDVLRGSIWYYISCGGCHSKATKGEKSLICTNKKCDRTEVTGVPEYMAKISVYDQSEQAVFVLLGDAGPDGVVPVPQALLETIGQTHRFIVKVSDYNLTGKIQSTTVTK
;
A
#
# COMPACT_ATOMS: atom_id res chain seq x y z
N MET A 1 22.44 10.05 13.43
CA MET A 1 21.21 10.86 13.38
C MET A 1 20.10 9.92 13.82
N GLU A 2 19.65 10.03 15.06
CA GLU A 2 18.73 9.05 15.66
C GLU A 2 17.29 9.32 15.18
N PRO A 3 16.53 8.30 14.75
CA PRO A 3 15.14 8.49 14.40
C PRO A 3 14.29 8.72 15.65
N PHE A 4 13.41 9.71 15.61
CA PHE A 4 12.43 9.97 16.65
C PHE A 4 11.32 8.91 16.59
N VAL A 5 11.20 8.08 17.64
CA VAL A 5 10.16 7.03 17.76
C VAL A 5 9.17 7.41 18.86
N TRP A 6 7.87 7.47 18.54
CA TRP A 6 6.79 7.64 19.51
C TRP A 6 6.02 6.31 19.69
N TYR A 7 5.79 5.86 20.93
CA TYR A 7 5.10 4.60 21.25
C TYR A 7 3.63 4.83 21.65
N SER A 8 2.67 4.11 21.03
CA SER A 8 1.28 3.94 21.51
C SER A 8 0.81 2.49 21.27
N HIS A 9 -0.18 2.00 22.04
CA HIS A 9 -0.66 0.60 22.11
C HIS A 9 -1.27 0.02 20.80
N TYR A 10 -1.21 0.77 19.69
CA TYR A 10 -1.35 0.31 18.30
C TYR A 10 -0.18 0.97 17.56
N MET A 11 0.88 0.22 17.24
CA MET A 11 2.15 0.84 16.84
C MET A 11 2.15 1.09 15.33
N VAL A 12 1.62 2.24 14.90
CA VAL A 12 1.92 2.76 13.57
C VAL A 12 3.21 3.56 13.65
N ALA A 13 4.24 3.10 12.97
CA ALA A 13 5.51 3.80 12.82
C ALA A 13 5.71 4.24 11.38
N TRP A 14 6.43 5.35 11.21
CA TRP A 14 6.79 5.90 9.91
C TRP A 14 8.30 5.98 9.81
N PHE A 15 8.84 5.53 8.69
CA PHE A 15 10.28 5.52 8.44
C PHE A 15 10.58 6.24 7.15
N GLU A 16 11.64 7.04 7.13
CA GLU A 16 12.19 7.57 5.89
C GLU A 16 13.24 6.59 5.36
N CYS A 17 13.09 6.15 4.12
CA CYS A 17 14.03 5.28 3.42
C CYS A 17 14.42 5.95 2.10
N THR A 18 15.71 6.01 1.78
CA THR A 18 16.18 6.44 0.45
C THR A 18 16.61 5.20 -0.31
N ALA A 19 15.93 4.90 -1.41
CA ALA A 19 16.19 3.69 -2.19
C ALA A 19 15.95 3.94 -3.68
N THR A 20 16.57 3.13 -4.52
CA THR A 20 16.37 3.16 -5.97
C THR A 20 15.31 2.16 -6.38
N ILE A 21 14.40 2.55 -7.27
CA ILE A 21 13.39 1.64 -7.81
C ILE A 21 14.06 0.71 -8.82
N ASP A 22 14.07 -0.59 -8.53
CA ASP A 22 14.64 -1.61 -9.40
C ASP A 22 13.64 -2.03 -10.50
N ASP A 23 12.40 -2.34 -10.10
CA ASP A 23 11.33 -2.72 -11.02
C ASP A 23 9.94 -2.43 -10.42
N VAL A 24 8.94 -2.38 -11.31
CA VAL A 24 7.52 -2.39 -10.95
C VAL A 24 6.98 -3.78 -11.21
N LEU A 25 6.47 -4.46 -10.18
CA LEU A 25 6.06 -5.87 -10.27
C LEU A 25 4.75 -6.05 -11.05
N ARG A 26 4.86 -6.11 -12.37
CA ARG A 26 3.72 -6.17 -13.32
C ARG A 26 2.82 -7.39 -13.12
N GLY A 27 3.33 -8.52 -12.62
CA GLY A 27 2.51 -9.72 -12.35
C GLY A 27 1.66 -9.67 -11.07
N SER A 28 1.77 -8.61 -10.26
CA SER A 28 1.00 -8.47 -9.02
C SER A 28 -0.40 -7.93 -9.28
N ILE A 29 -1.32 -8.13 -8.33
CA ILE A 29 -2.64 -7.47 -8.37
C ILE A 29 -2.43 -5.95 -8.31
N TRP A 30 -3.07 -5.18 -9.20
CA TRP A 30 -2.87 -3.72 -9.32
C TRP A 30 -3.91 -2.86 -8.57
N TYR A 31 -4.83 -3.52 -7.88
CA TYR A 31 -5.86 -2.85 -7.09
C TYR A 31 -6.31 -3.72 -5.91
N TYR A 32 -6.98 -3.09 -4.95
CA TYR A 32 -7.83 -3.80 -4.00
C TYR A 32 -9.21 -3.15 -3.98
N ILE A 33 -10.22 -3.91 -3.58
CA ILE A 33 -11.56 -3.38 -3.41
C ILE A 33 -11.67 -2.78 -2.01
N SER A 34 -12.01 -1.50 -1.92
CA SER A 34 -12.28 -0.78 -0.68
C SER A 34 -13.78 -0.57 -0.47
N CYS A 35 -14.15 -0.31 0.77
CA CYS A 35 -15.47 0.19 1.13
C CYS A 35 -15.66 1.60 0.57
N GLY A 36 -16.68 1.83 -0.26
CA GLY A 36 -16.96 3.17 -0.80
C GLY A 36 -17.33 4.25 0.22
N GLY A 37 -17.56 3.89 1.49
CA GLY A 37 -17.84 4.86 2.56
C GLY A 37 -16.63 5.26 3.41
N CYS A 38 -15.72 4.32 3.70
CA CYS A 38 -14.59 4.55 4.61
C CYS A 38 -13.22 4.13 4.06
N HIS A 39 -13.16 3.73 2.78
CA HIS A 39 -11.96 3.36 2.03
C HIS A 39 -11.09 2.24 2.64
N SER A 40 -11.57 1.57 3.69
CA SER A 40 -10.91 0.38 4.22
C SER A 40 -11.12 -0.80 3.27
N LYS A 41 -10.12 -1.68 3.16
CA LYS A 41 -10.20 -2.90 2.36
C LYS A 41 -11.47 -3.70 2.68
N ALA A 42 -12.27 -3.98 1.65
CA ALA A 42 -13.43 -4.84 1.75
C ALA A 42 -13.02 -6.31 1.59
N THR A 43 -13.81 -7.20 2.20
CA THR A 43 -13.65 -8.65 2.07
C THR A 43 -14.81 -9.24 1.28
N LYS A 44 -14.59 -10.40 0.64
CA LYS A 44 -15.63 -11.11 -0.10
C LYS A 44 -16.55 -11.84 0.90
N GLY A 45 -17.83 -11.50 0.90
CA GLY A 45 -18.90 -12.28 1.53
C GLY A 45 -19.47 -13.32 0.56
N GLU A 46 -20.54 -14.00 0.96
CA GLU A 46 -21.18 -15.03 0.12
C GLU A 46 -21.75 -14.43 -1.18
N LYS A 47 -22.47 -13.30 -1.05
CA LYS A 47 -23.13 -12.60 -2.16
C LYS A 47 -22.87 -11.09 -2.18
N SER A 48 -22.14 -10.57 -1.19
CA SER A 48 -21.90 -9.15 -0.98
C SER A 48 -20.43 -8.87 -0.67
N LEU A 49 -20.02 -7.61 -0.71
CA LEU A 49 -18.73 -7.15 -0.20
C LEU A 49 -18.91 -6.65 1.22
N ILE A 50 -18.01 -7.05 2.11
CA ILE A 50 -18.11 -6.80 3.55
C ILE A 50 -17.04 -5.81 4.01
N CYS A 51 -17.46 -4.76 4.70
CA CYS A 51 -16.59 -3.87 5.45
C CYS A 51 -16.49 -4.37 6.90
N THR A 52 -15.27 -4.61 7.36
CA THR A 52 -14.99 -5.06 8.74
C THR A 52 -14.56 -3.93 9.66
N ASN A 53 -14.48 -2.70 9.13
CA ASN A 53 -14.12 -1.54 9.92
C ASN A 53 -15.27 -1.19 10.87
N LYS A 54 -15.05 -1.37 12.18
CA LYS A 54 -16.04 -1.10 13.23
C LYS A 54 -16.48 0.37 13.30
N LYS A 55 -15.72 1.29 12.70
CA LYS A 55 -16.08 2.71 12.60
C LYS A 55 -16.93 3.04 11.37
N CYS A 56 -17.27 2.04 10.55
CA CYS A 56 -18.12 2.19 9.38
C CYS A 56 -19.55 1.75 9.72
N ASP A 57 -20.52 2.58 9.37
CA ASP A 57 -21.94 2.34 9.67
C ASP A 57 -22.58 1.28 8.76
N ARG A 58 -21.83 0.70 7.83
CA ARG A 58 -22.30 -0.29 6.86
C ARG A 58 -21.40 -1.52 6.85
N THR A 59 -22.01 -2.69 7.02
CA THR A 59 -21.33 -3.98 6.88
C THR A 59 -21.31 -4.43 5.43
N GLU A 60 -22.43 -4.35 4.72
CA GLU A 60 -22.47 -4.60 3.27
C GLU A 60 -22.24 -3.30 2.50
N VAL A 61 -21.31 -3.33 1.56
CA VAL A 61 -20.81 -2.11 0.90
C VAL A 61 -20.69 -2.28 -0.60
N THR A 62 -20.80 -1.17 -1.32
CA THR A 62 -20.31 -1.10 -2.69
C THR A 62 -18.80 -1.03 -2.67
N GLY A 63 -18.17 -1.85 -3.51
CA GLY A 63 -16.73 -1.85 -3.68
C GLY A 63 -16.27 -0.70 -4.57
N VAL A 64 -15.25 0.03 -4.14
CA VAL A 64 -14.53 0.99 -4.98
C VAL A 64 -13.13 0.43 -5.23
N PRO A 65 -12.64 0.37 -6.48
CA PRO A 65 -11.26 -0.03 -6.73
C PRO A 65 -10.31 1.06 -6.21
N GLU A 66 -9.25 0.65 -5.51
CA GLU A 66 -8.15 1.52 -5.08
C GLU A 66 -6.85 1.03 -5.74
N TYR A 67 -6.02 1.95 -6.23
CA TYR A 67 -4.76 1.64 -6.87
C TYR A 67 -3.78 0.99 -5.90
N MET A 68 -3.10 -0.05 -6.35
CA MET A 68 -2.03 -0.72 -5.61
C MET A 68 -0.89 -1.10 -6.55
N ALA A 69 0.28 -0.49 -6.40
CA ALA A 69 1.50 -0.94 -7.07
C ALA A 69 2.38 -1.69 -6.09
N LYS A 70 3.11 -2.70 -6.58
CA LYS A 70 4.27 -3.21 -5.87
C LYS A 70 5.53 -2.86 -6.64
N ILE A 71 6.50 -2.29 -5.95
CA ILE A 71 7.81 -1.94 -6.50
C ILE A 71 8.87 -2.72 -5.76
N SER A 72 9.86 -3.25 -6.47
CA SER A 72 11.12 -3.62 -5.85
C SER A 72 11.98 -2.37 -5.73
N VAL A 73 12.54 -2.18 -4.55
CA VAL A 73 13.50 -1.11 -4.28
C VAL A 73 14.78 -1.74 -3.76
N TYR A 74 15.89 -1.06 -3.98
CA TYR A 74 17.15 -1.46 -3.40
C TYR A 74 17.90 -0.28 -2.81
N ASP A 75 18.55 -0.55 -1.69
CA ASP A 75 19.70 0.20 -1.21
C ASP A 75 20.95 -0.63 -1.49
N GLN A 76 22.12 0.01 -1.49
CA GLN A 76 23.47 -0.47 -1.78
C GLN A 76 23.76 -1.96 -1.49
N SER A 77 23.12 -2.57 -0.48
CA SER A 77 23.28 -3.98 -0.11
C SER A 77 22.00 -4.82 -0.04
N GLU A 78 20.81 -4.22 -0.04
CA GLU A 78 19.55 -4.92 0.27
C GLU A 78 18.43 -4.55 -0.68
N GLN A 79 17.55 -5.53 -0.96
CA GLN A 79 16.31 -5.32 -1.70
C GLN A 79 15.10 -5.42 -0.77
N ALA A 80 14.08 -4.61 -1.06
CA ALA A 80 12.79 -4.65 -0.39
C ALA A 80 11.65 -4.51 -1.40
N VAL A 81 10.43 -4.90 -1.00
CA VAL A 81 9.22 -4.67 -1.80
C VAL A 81 8.33 -3.67 -1.09
N PHE A 82 8.09 -2.53 -1.72
CA PHE A 82 7.14 -1.53 -1.23
C PHE A 82 5.82 -1.64 -1.97
N VAL A 83 4.73 -1.30 -1.25
CA VAL A 83 3.38 -1.22 -1.78
C VAL A 83 3.00 0.25 -1.86
N LEU A 84 2.80 0.76 -3.06
CA LEU A 84 2.27 2.11 -3.28
C LEU A 84 0.75 2.00 -3.33
N LEU A 85 0.06 2.79 -2.51
CA LEU A 85 -1.40 2.89 -2.55
C LEU A 85 -1.78 4.26 -3.12
N GLY A 86 -2.84 4.29 -3.93
CA GLY A 86 -3.36 5.53 -4.50
C GLY A 86 -4.84 5.40 -4.87
N ASP A 87 -5.44 6.51 -5.26
CA ASP A 87 -6.78 6.53 -5.83
C ASP A 87 -6.74 5.95 -7.26
N ALA A 88 -7.68 5.06 -7.60
CA ALA A 88 -7.81 4.48 -8.93
C ALA A 88 -8.44 5.42 -9.96
N GLY A 89 -8.99 6.56 -9.53
CA GLY A 89 -9.72 7.49 -10.37
C GLY A 89 -11.13 7.00 -10.75
N PRO A 90 -11.96 7.90 -11.33
CA PRO A 90 -13.38 7.63 -11.58
C PRO A 90 -13.65 6.56 -12.65
N ASP A 91 -12.69 6.32 -13.56
CA ASP A 91 -12.90 5.45 -14.72
C ASP A 91 -12.69 3.96 -14.40
N GLY A 92 -12.17 3.61 -13.21
CA GLY A 92 -12.02 2.22 -12.74
C GLY A 92 -11.11 1.33 -13.59
N VAL A 93 -10.49 1.88 -14.65
CA VAL A 93 -9.47 1.23 -15.47
C VAL A 93 -8.13 1.51 -14.81
N VAL A 94 -7.53 0.48 -14.23
CA VAL A 94 -6.33 0.61 -13.39
C VAL A 94 -5.12 -0.07 -14.04
N PRO A 95 -4.53 0.51 -15.10
CA PRO A 95 -3.23 0.09 -15.58
C PRO A 95 -2.15 0.60 -14.62
N VAL A 96 -0.98 -0.03 -14.62
CA VAL A 96 0.20 0.60 -14.01
C VAL A 96 0.44 1.93 -14.75
N PRO A 97 0.44 3.09 -14.07
CA PRO A 97 0.65 4.37 -14.73
C PRO A 97 2.02 4.38 -15.41
N GLN A 98 2.09 4.85 -16.66
CA GLN A 98 3.36 4.97 -17.40
C GLN A 98 4.40 5.79 -16.61
N ALA A 99 3.93 6.83 -15.90
CA ALA A 99 4.76 7.65 -15.02
C ALA A 99 5.45 6.82 -13.91
N LEU A 100 4.86 5.71 -13.44
CA LEU A 100 5.51 4.82 -12.48
C LEU A 100 6.57 3.92 -13.13
N LEU A 101 6.40 3.55 -14.39
CA LEU A 101 7.44 2.81 -15.13
C LEU A 101 8.64 3.71 -15.42
N GLU A 102 8.41 4.99 -15.64
CA GLU A 102 9.45 6.00 -15.87
C GLU A 102 10.30 6.29 -14.63
N THR A 103 9.87 5.87 -13.43
CA THR A 103 10.66 6.00 -12.21
C THR A 103 11.66 4.87 -11.97
N ILE A 104 11.66 3.82 -12.80
CA ILE A 104 12.63 2.72 -12.73
C ILE A 104 14.05 3.28 -12.90
N GLY A 105 14.96 2.85 -12.03
CA GLY A 105 16.34 3.32 -11.97
C GLY A 105 16.53 4.66 -11.25
N GLN A 106 15.45 5.30 -10.78
CA GLN A 106 15.54 6.56 -10.03
C GLN A 106 15.59 6.31 -8.52
N THR A 107 16.43 7.08 -7.83
CA THR A 107 16.52 7.10 -6.38
C THR A 107 15.51 8.09 -5.79
N HIS A 108 14.69 7.62 -4.87
CA HIS A 108 13.65 8.40 -4.21
C HIS A 108 13.73 8.26 -2.70
N ARG A 109 13.22 9.28 -1.99
CA ARG A 109 12.99 9.20 -0.55
C ARG A 109 11.54 8.80 -0.31
N PHE A 110 11.36 7.64 0.32
CA PHE A 110 10.08 7.04 0.66
C PHE A 110 9.74 7.28 2.13
N ILE A 111 8.48 7.63 2.38
CA ILE A 111 7.90 7.59 3.72
C ILE A 111 7.10 6.29 3.84
N VAL A 112 7.61 5.39 4.67
CA VAL A 112 7.19 4.01 4.77
C VAL A 112 6.38 3.82 6.04
N LYS A 113 5.11 3.45 5.91
CA LYS A 113 4.19 3.17 7.03
C LYS A 113 4.28 1.71 7.45
N VAL A 114 4.69 1.47 8.69
CA VAL A 114 4.72 0.14 9.31
C VAL A 114 3.65 0.09 10.39
N SER A 115 2.90 -1.01 10.46
CA SER A 115 1.94 -1.29 11.53
C SER A 115 2.08 -2.74 11.97
N ASP A 116 1.50 -3.09 13.12
CA ASP A 116 1.58 -4.45 13.71
C ASP A 116 1.20 -5.57 12.73
N TYR A 117 0.28 -5.31 11.79
CA TYR A 117 -0.13 -6.27 10.75
C TYR A 117 0.92 -6.50 9.66
N ASN A 118 1.81 -5.53 9.42
CA ASN A 118 2.86 -5.60 8.40
C ASN A 118 4.14 -6.28 8.93
N LEU A 119 4.21 -6.65 10.22
CA LEU A 119 5.41 -7.16 10.89
C LEU A 119 5.47 -8.70 11.06
N THR A 120 4.55 -9.46 10.47
CA THR A 120 4.63 -10.93 10.53
C THR A 120 5.75 -11.45 9.61
N GLY A 121 6.82 -11.94 10.22
CA GLY A 121 8.15 -12.17 9.64
C GLY A 121 8.28 -13.25 8.55
N LYS A 122 7.51 -13.18 7.46
CA LYS A 122 7.77 -14.03 6.30
C LYS A 122 7.52 -13.45 4.90
N ILE A 123 7.16 -12.17 4.75
CA ILE A 123 7.32 -11.31 3.56
C ILE A 123 6.60 -10.01 3.94
N GLN A 124 7.33 -8.90 4.10
CA GLN A 124 6.76 -7.61 4.48
C GLN A 124 6.42 -6.82 3.23
N SER A 125 5.15 -6.44 3.07
CA SER A 125 4.70 -5.49 2.05
C SER A 125 4.41 -4.17 2.76
N THR A 126 5.18 -3.12 2.48
CA THR A 126 5.12 -1.90 3.28
C THR A 126 4.49 -0.74 2.51
N THR A 127 3.48 -0.11 3.09
CA THR A 127 2.68 0.94 2.44
C THR A 127 3.45 2.26 2.40
N VAL A 128 3.67 2.82 1.20
CA VAL A 128 4.21 4.18 1.01
C VAL A 128 3.04 5.14 0.81
N THR A 129 3.08 6.28 1.50
CA THR A 129 2.09 7.37 1.36
C THR A 129 2.81 8.61 0.80
N LYS A 130 2.17 9.32 -0.14
CA LYS A 130 2.67 10.57 -0.72
C LYS A 130 2.53 11.73 0.27
#